data_AF-A0A2V3VGA6-F1
#
_entry.id   AF-A0A2V3VGA6-F1
#
_cell.length_a   1.000
_cell.length_b   1.000
_cell.length_c   1.000
_cell.angle_alpha   90.00
_cell.angle_beta   90.00
_cell.angle_gamma   90.00
#
_symmetry.space_group_name_H-M   'P 1'
#
loop_
_entity.id
_entity.type
_entity.pdbx_description
1 polymer ?
#
loop_
_entity_poly.entity_id
_entity_poly.type
_entity_poly.pdbx_seq_one_letter_code
_entity_poly.pdbx_strand_id
1 'polypeptide(L)'
;MMKNRRLTIFAGIGLIAYILLMFFGNSSSGYSLPDYTKSDIFNALDYSAKQLHIPSITEEEAMYVDAVANNSIGRYVDEKQLDQQQLTILEKEVPLYTIEVDTFLKAYQVNPQNGELTSATSINIATDNVEQFVIDQFGAGYELQSEERDNSIFAEWEVKKTFVAETSFDNVSKMVDVYLINNDIVQFDHYGLAENYPLQQVDSTGQMILYIIIFLFLVVMFFIVTIHLIIKLVKKQIEGFIGPLFLTIVAGFGWFYLTNAMGGAISGIGMIEPALMTYLTFATLMIRWKKSKQTVSTKLLSFKKPIWLGLLAAIISLALSESFFFIASFFGAWVSPVLNHGALIQLDVWMLPIFSLFIGLSAAITEESIFRNYMIPSFDRLGVIVSVIATSVLWGILHIGYDMFPWYLYVIDFIIITGPLFYFVYKRYGFKTVIFLHFFYNTWVTTLFLFSVDVKVAFVSLLITLSPFLLFLYRRTDSTV
;
A
#
# COMPACT_ATOMS: atom_id res chain seq x y z
N MET A 1 -16.50 23.91 -25.50
CA MET A 1 -15.49 23.38 -24.55
C MET A 1 -15.05 24.39 -23.46
N MET A 2 -15.57 25.63 -23.42
CA MET A 2 -15.06 26.74 -22.58
C MET A 2 -15.51 26.81 -21.08
N LYS A 3 -16.24 25.83 -20.53
CA LYS A 3 -16.87 25.99 -19.18
C LYS A 3 -15.97 25.69 -17.96
N ASN A 4 -14.72 25.26 -18.14
CA ASN A 4 -13.84 24.89 -17.00
C ASN A 4 -12.44 25.53 -17.07
N ARG A 5 -12.32 26.74 -17.63
CA ARG A 5 -11.03 27.45 -17.80
C ARG A 5 -10.22 27.53 -16.49
N ARG A 6 -10.88 27.79 -15.35
CA ARG A 6 -10.22 27.86 -14.04
C ARG A 6 -9.57 26.53 -13.64
N LEU A 7 -10.30 25.42 -13.77
CA LEU A 7 -9.76 24.08 -13.43
C LEU A 7 -8.57 23.73 -14.32
N THR A 8 -8.62 24.05 -15.62
CA THR A 8 -7.49 23.84 -16.53
C THR A 8 -6.27 24.68 -16.16
N ILE A 9 -6.47 25.95 -15.76
CA ILE A 9 -5.37 26.80 -15.28
C ILE A 9 -4.76 26.21 -14.01
N PHE A 10 -5.58 25.83 -13.02
CA PHE A 10 -5.08 25.22 -11.78
C PHE A 10 -4.37 23.89 -12.02
N ALA A 11 -4.88 23.04 -12.91
CA ALA A 11 -4.20 21.81 -13.31
C ALA A 11 -2.87 22.10 -14.02
N GLY A 12 -2.80 23.14 -14.87
CA GLY A 12 -1.53 23.56 -15.48
C GLY A 12 -0.51 24.02 -14.46
N ILE A 13 -0.92 24.82 -13.46
CA ILE A 13 -0.06 25.23 -12.33
C ILE A 13 0.35 24.01 -11.51
N GLY A 14 -0.59 23.12 -11.19
CA GLY A 14 -0.33 21.89 -10.46
C GLY A 14 0.68 20.99 -11.18
N LEU A 15 0.55 20.83 -12.49
CA LEU A 15 1.50 20.07 -13.29
C LEU A 15 2.91 20.68 -13.25
N ILE A 16 3.02 22.01 -13.36
CA ILE A 16 4.31 22.70 -13.25
C ILE A 16 4.90 22.46 -11.86
N ALA A 17 4.13 22.64 -10.80
CA ALA A 17 4.57 22.40 -9.42
C ALA A 17 5.02 20.94 -9.22
N TYR A 18 4.23 19.98 -9.71
CA TYR A 18 4.54 18.55 -9.66
C TYR A 18 5.85 18.23 -10.38
N ILE A 19 6.06 18.77 -11.60
CA ILE A 19 7.32 18.62 -12.34
C ILE A 19 8.48 19.22 -11.56
N LEU A 20 8.33 20.42 -11.01
CA LEU A 20 9.39 21.05 -10.21
C LEU A 20 9.73 20.20 -8.98
N LEU A 21 8.75 19.63 -8.29
CA LEU A 21 8.97 18.74 -7.15
C LEU A 21 9.69 17.44 -7.57
N MET A 22 9.37 16.86 -8.73
CA MET A 22 10.10 15.68 -9.23
C MET A 22 11.57 15.98 -9.56
N PHE A 23 11.89 17.17 -10.07
CA PHE A 23 13.26 17.51 -10.48
C PHE A 23 14.11 18.15 -9.37
N PHE A 24 13.48 18.86 -8.44
CA PHE A 24 14.16 19.65 -7.40
C PHE A 24 13.77 19.25 -5.98
N GLY A 25 12.81 18.34 -5.81
CA GLY A 25 12.54 17.72 -4.52
C GLY A 25 13.67 16.80 -4.12
N ASN A 26 13.69 16.38 -2.86
CA ASN A 26 14.63 15.37 -2.40
C ASN A 26 14.39 14.09 -3.23
N SER A 27 15.36 13.73 -4.07
CA SER A 27 15.38 12.40 -4.67
C SER A 27 15.62 11.42 -3.54
N SER A 28 14.60 10.64 -3.16
CA SER A 28 14.78 9.51 -2.27
C SER A 28 15.89 8.63 -2.84
N SER A 29 16.83 8.20 -2.00
CA SER A 29 17.82 7.22 -2.43
C SER A 29 17.09 5.96 -2.90
N GLY A 30 17.16 5.66 -4.20
CA GLY A 30 16.53 4.47 -4.75
C GLY A 30 17.31 3.24 -4.29
N TYR A 31 16.66 2.35 -3.55
CA TYR A 31 17.23 1.03 -3.32
C TYR A 31 17.30 0.28 -4.64
N SER A 32 18.24 -0.66 -4.74
CA SER A 32 18.32 -1.54 -5.90
C SER A 32 16.99 -2.28 -6.08
N LEU A 33 16.53 -2.33 -7.33
CA LEU A 33 15.36 -3.13 -7.67
C LEU A 33 15.64 -4.61 -7.36
N PRO A 34 14.62 -5.37 -6.96
CA PRO A 34 14.77 -6.80 -6.71
C PRO A 34 15.20 -7.51 -8.00
N ASP A 35 16.26 -8.30 -7.92
CA ASP A 35 16.75 -9.19 -8.98
C ASP A 35 16.46 -10.67 -8.68
N TYR A 36 15.74 -10.93 -7.59
CA TYR A 36 15.31 -12.24 -7.13
C TYR A 36 13.83 -12.48 -7.41
N THR A 37 13.48 -13.75 -7.56
CA THR A 37 12.11 -14.22 -7.75
C THR A 37 11.52 -14.70 -6.44
N LYS A 38 10.19 -14.85 -6.40
CA LYS A 38 9.51 -15.55 -5.30
C LYS A 38 10.15 -16.91 -4.99
N SER A 39 10.55 -17.68 -6.01
CA SER A 39 11.20 -18.99 -5.79
C SER A 39 12.54 -18.87 -5.11
N ASP A 40 13.33 -17.82 -5.39
CA ASP A 40 14.64 -17.62 -4.77
C ASP A 40 14.50 -17.35 -3.28
N ILE A 41 13.46 -16.59 -2.89
CA ILE A 41 13.10 -16.32 -1.49
C ILE A 41 12.78 -17.62 -0.75
N PHE A 42 11.89 -18.46 -1.28
CA PHE A 42 11.53 -19.72 -0.61
C PHE A 42 12.70 -20.72 -0.57
N ASN A 43 13.58 -20.73 -1.58
CA ASN A 43 14.79 -21.54 -1.56
C ASN A 43 15.77 -21.06 -0.47
N ALA A 44 15.95 -19.74 -0.30
CA ALA A 44 16.78 -19.17 0.75
C ALA A 44 16.22 -19.46 2.14
N LEU A 45 14.90 -19.32 2.33
CA LEU A 45 14.23 -19.66 3.58
C LEU A 45 14.37 -21.15 3.92
N ASP A 46 14.16 -22.05 2.95
CA ASP A 46 14.31 -23.49 3.17
C ASP A 46 15.75 -23.88 3.51
N TYR A 47 16.73 -23.27 2.84
CA TYR A 47 18.14 -23.47 3.15
C TYR A 47 18.48 -23.03 4.58
N SER A 48 18.11 -21.80 4.95
CA SER A 48 18.40 -21.23 6.27
C SER A 48 17.64 -21.95 7.39
N ALA A 49 16.38 -22.33 7.16
CA ALA A 49 15.61 -23.11 8.11
C ALA A 49 16.25 -24.49 8.38
N LYS A 50 16.77 -25.15 7.34
CA LYS A 50 17.49 -26.43 7.49
C LYS A 50 18.80 -26.29 8.26
N GLN A 51 19.56 -25.21 8.02
CA GLN A 51 20.81 -24.91 8.76
C GLN A 51 20.54 -24.72 10.25
N LEU A 52 19.45 -24.02 10.58
CA LEU A 52 19.03 -23.74 11.96
C LEU A 52 18.23 -24.86 12.61
N HIS A 53 17.93 -25.94 11.88
CA HIS A 53 17.04 -27.03 12.32
C HIS A 53 15.65 -26.55 12.78
N ILE A 54 15.15 -25.45 12.21
CA ILE A 54 13.80 -24.93 12.44
C ILE A 54 12.85 -25.37 11.33
N PRO A 55 11.54 -25.36 11.55
CA PRO A 55 10.57 -25.67 10.51
C PRO A 55 10.69 -24.69 9.33
N SER A 56 10.76 -25.20 8.11
CA SER A 56 10.65 -24.37 6.89
C SER A 56 9.23 -23.81 6.71
N ILE A 57 9.09 -22.79 5.88
CA ILE A 57 7.80 -22.26 5.40
C ILE A 57 7.72 -22.56 3.91
N THR A 58 6.68 -23.26 3.46
CA THR A 58 6.47 -23.50 2.02
C THR A 58 5.69 -22.37 1.36
N GLU A 59 5.76 -22.29 0.04
CA GLU A 59 5.00 -21.29 -0.73
C GLU A 59 3.48 -21.41 -0.50
N GLU A 60 2.96 -22.63 -0.30
CA GLU A 60 1.55 -22.87 -0.04
C GLU A 60 1.10 -22.49 1.38
N GLU A 61 2.04 -22.48 2.34
CA GLU A 61 1.78 -22.07 3.72
C GLU A 61 1.82 -20.55 3.89
N ALA A 62 2.56 -19.86 3.02
CA ALA A 62 2.69 -18.41 3.06
C ALA A 62 1.34 -17.74 2.82
N MET A 63 0.95 -16.89 3.78
CA MET A 63 -0.24 -16.05 3.72
C MET A 63 0.09 -14.66 3.19
N TYR A 64 1.32 -14.20 3.44
CA TYR A 64 1.83 -12.89 3.08
C TYR A 64 3.30 -12.99 2.67
N VAL A 65 3.69 -12.25 1.64
CA VAL A 65 5.08 -12.11 1.21
C VAL A 65 5.29 -10.65 0.78
N ASP A 66 6.06 -9.89 1.54
CA ASP A 66 6.24 -8.46 1.27
C ASP A 66 7.65 -7.96 1.58
N ALA A 67 8.01 -6.84 0.99
CA ALA A 67 9.27 -6.18 1.25
C ALA A 67 9.09 -5.16 2.39
N VAL A 68 9.89 -5.30 3.45
CA VAL A 68 9.86 -4.41 4.61
C VAL A 68 11.15 -3.63 4.65
N ALA A 69 11.10 -2.31 4.51
CA ALA A 69 12.32 -1.51 4.61
C ALA A 69 12.73 -1.29 6.07
N ASN A 70 14.03 -1.26 6.29
CA ASN A 70 14.57 -0.79 7.54
C ASN A 70 14.45 0.75 7.59
N ASN A 71 13.37 1.26 8.20
CA ASN A 71 13.12 2.70 8.26
C ASN A 71 14.19 3.49 9.03
N SER A 72 14.95 2.86 9.93
CA SER A 72 16.06 3.52 10.64
C SER A 72 17.17 3.84 9.65
N ILE A 73 17.58 2.82 8.89
CA ILE A 73 18.62 2.94 7.88
C ILE A 73 18.14 3.79 6.70
N GLY A 74 16.91 3.63 6.22
CA GLY A 74 16.38 4.42 5.11
C GLY A 74 16.39 5.92 5.38
N ARG A 75 16.03 6.35 6.59
CA ARG A 75 16.12 7.76 7.01
C ARG A 75 17.57 8.25 7.10
N TYR A 76 18.48 7.41 7.58
CA TYR A 76 19.92 7.72 7.58
C TYR A 76 20.46 7.91 6.16
N VAL A 77 20.11 7.00 5.25
CA VAL A 77 20.52 7.07 3.84
C VAL A 77 20.03 8.38 3.20
N ASP A 78 18.76 8.74 3.40
CA ASP A 78 18.19 9.98 2.86
C ASP A 78 18.82 11.23 3.51
N GLU A 79 19.13 11.22 4.81
CA GLU A 79 19.81 12.34 5.47
C GLU A 79 21.24 12.52 4.94
N LYS A 80 21.99 11.42 4.82
CA LYS A 80 23.39 11.46 4.38
C LYS A 80 23.56 11.53 2.87
N GLN A 81 22.48 11.35 2.11
CA GLN A 81 22.48 11.35 0.64
C GLN A 81 23.55 10.38 0.10
N LEU A 82 23.57 9.15 0.63
CA LEU A 82 24.59 8.17 0.25
C LEU A 82 24.50 7.87 -1.25
N ASP A 83 25.66 7.79 -1.90
CA ASP A 83 25.74 7.36 -3.29
C ASP A 83 25.56 5.84 -3.45
N GLN A 84 25.45 5.36 -4.69
CA GLN A 84 25.23 3.94 -4.97
C GLN A 84 26.37 3.04 -4.44
N GLN A 85 27.61 3.53 -4.44
CA GLN A 85 28.75 2.77 -3.96
C GLN A 85 28.70 2.64 -2.43
N GLN A 86 28.42 3.74 -1.73
CA GLN A 86 28.20 3.74 -0.28
C GLN A 86 27.03 2.86 0.11
N LEU A 87 25.90 2.95 -0.61
CA LEU A 87 24.75 2.07 -0.41
C LEU A 87 25.12 0.60 -0.54
N THR A 88 25.90 0.24 -1.56
CA THR A 88 26.35 -1.15 -1.77
C THR A 88 27.29 -1.64 -0.66
N ILE A 89 28.07 -0.75 -0.05
CA ILE A 89 28.91 -1.10 1.11
C ILE A 89 28.01 -1.28 2.35
N LEU A 90 27.07 -0.36 2.58
CA LEU A 90 26.15 -0.42 3.71
C LEU A 90 25.27 -1.67 3.67
N GLU A 91 24.72 -2.02 2.49
CA GLU A 91 23.85 -3.19 2.28
C GLU A 91 24.55 -4.52 2.63
N LYS A 92 25.88 -4.59 2.46
CA LYS A 92 26.68 -5.76 2.84
C LYS A 92 26.89 -5.90 4.35
N GLU A 93 26.73 -4.80 5.10
CA GLU A 93 26.93 -4.79 6.54
C GLU A 93 25.60 -4.86 7.30
N VAL A 94 24.53 -4.25 6.78
CA VAL A 94 23.19 -4.25 7.39
C VAL A 94 22.11 -4.43 6.32
N PRO A 95 21.02 -5.15 6.62
CA PRO A 95 19.90 -5.25 5.70
C PRO A 95 19.21 -3.89 5.54
N LEU A 96 19.22 -3.34 4.33
CA LEU A 96 18.49 -2.11 3.99
C LEU A 96 16.97 -2.34 3.99
N TYR A 97 16.58 -3.55 3.60
CA TYR A 97 15.22 -4.06 3.64
C TYR A 97 15.28 -5.60 3.65
N THR A 98 14.18 -6.23 4.05
CA THR A 98 14.02 -7.68 4.13
C THR A 98 12.77 -8.10 3.35
N ILE A 99 12.69 -9.38 3.00
CA ILE A 99 11.45 -9.99 2.53
C ILE A 99 10.84 -10.78 3.67
N GLU A 100 9.70 -10.30 4.15
CA GLU A 100 8.90 -10.95 5.17
C GLU A 100 7.97 -11.99 4.54
N VAL A 101 7.94 -13.18 5.13
CA VAL A 101 7.08 -14.29 4.75
C VAL A 101 6.34 -14.76 5.99
N ASP A 102 5.03 -14.50 6.01
CA ASP A 102 4.18 -14.84 7.14
C ASP A 102 3.30 -16.04 6.86
N THR A 103 3.11 -16.83 7.90
CA THR A 103 2.08 -17.85 8.01
C THR A 103 1.13 -17.46 9.15
N PHE A 104 0.16 -18.31 9.47
CA PHE A 104 -0.70 -18.08 10.63
C PHE A 104 0.05 -18.10 11.98
N LEU A 105 1.19 -18.79 12.06
CA LEU A 105 1.90 -19.04 13.32
C LEU A 105 3.33 -18.51 13.36
N LYS A 106 3.94 -18.26 12.20
CA LYS A 106 5.36 -17.91 12.05
C LYS A 106 5.51 -16.75 11.09
N ALA A 107 6.47 -15.89 11.35
CA ALA A 107 6.92 -14.82 10.48
C ALA A 107 8.44 -14.94 10.32
N TYR A 108 8.92 -15.15 9.10
CA TYR A 108 10.34 -15.20 8.78
C TYR A 108 10.70 -14.02 7.88
N GLN A 109 11.87 -13.42 8.10
CA GLN A 109 12.41 -12.39 7.22
C GLN A 109 13.75 -12.82 6.66
N VAL A 110 13.92 -12.67 5.35
CA VAL A 110 15.18 -12.97 4.65
C VAL A 110 15.76 -11.70 4.07
N ASN A 111 17.07 -11.51 4.19
CA ASN A 111 17.79 -10.49 3.44
C ASN A 111 17.91 -10.96 1.99
N PRO A 112 17.27 -10.26 1.03
CA PRO A 112 17.28 -10.72 -0.35
C PRO A 112 18.66 -10.68 -1.02
N GLN A 113 19.60 -9.88 -0.52
CA GLN A 113 20.91 -9.72 -1.15
C GLN A 113 21.80 -10.96 -0.95
N ASN A 114 21.70 -11.60 0.22
CA ASN A 114 22.58 -12.71 0.60
C ASN A 114 21.83 -13.99 0.99
N GLY A 115 20.49 -13.96 1.04
CA GLY A 115 19.64 -15.09 1.43
C GLY A 115 19.68 -15.43 2.93
N GLU A 116 20.28 -14.57 3.74
CA GLU A 116 20.39 -14.73 5.18
C GLU A 116 19.03 -14.56 5.86
N LEU A 117 18.68 -15.48 6.76
CA LEU A 117 17.49 -15.34 7.59
C LEU A 117 17.77 -14.30 8.68
N THR A 118 17.21 -13.10 8.53
CA THR A 118 17.42 -11.98 9.44
C THR A 118 16.45 -11.98 10.60
N SER A 119 15.24 -12.52 10.42
CA SER A 119 14.28 -12.67 11.53
C SER A 119 13.55 -13.99 11.44
N ALA A 120 13.23 -14.56 12.59
CA ALA A 120 12.34 -15.69 12.70
C ALA A 120 11.57 -15.65 14.01
N THR A 121 10.25 -15.77 13.94
CA THR A 121 9.34 -15.81 15.10
C THR A 121 8.68 -17.18 15.26
N SER A 122 8.25 -17.50 16.48
CA SER A 122 7.59 -18.77 16.83
C SER A 122 8.43 -20.01 16.50
N ILE A 123 9.73 -19.91 16.74
CA ILE A 123 10.69 -21.01 16.59
C ILE A 123 11.02 -21.63 17.95
N ASN A 124 11.77 -22.73 17.94
CA ASN A 124 12.42 -23.24 19.14
C ASN A 124 13.80 -23.75 18.73
N ILE A 125 14.84 -23.03 19.13
CA ILE A 125 16.23 -23.46 19.00
C ILE A 125 16.80 -23.63 20.40
N ALA A 126 17.05 -24.87 20.78
CA ALA A 126 17.76 -25.19 22.01
C ALA A 126 19.21 -24.70 21.93
N THR A 127 19.61 -23.83 22.85
CA THR A 127 20.99 -23.37 22.94
C THR A 127 21.46 -23.25 24.39
N ASP A 128 22.63 -23.80 24.67
CA ASP A 128 23.31 -23.58 25.95
C ASP A 128 24.10 -22.25 25.95
N ASN A 129 24.31 -21.65 24.78
CA ASN A 129 25.09 -20.43 24.61
C ASN A 129 24.55 -19.54 23.48
N VAL A 130 23.78 -18.52 23.87
CA VAL A 130 23.21 -17.53 22.94
C VAL A 130 24.30 -16.72 22.21
N GLU A 131 25.42 -16.43 22.87
CA GLU A 131 26.53 -15.70 22.22
C GLU A 131 27.12 -16.52 21.07
N GLN A 132 27.28 -17.84 21.28
CA GLN A 132 27.77 -18.73 20.24
C GLN A 132 26.78 -18.80 19.06
N PHE A 133 25.47 -18.84 19.34
CA PHE A 133 24.46 -18.76 18.28
C PHE A 133 24.61 -17.47 17.45
N VAL A 134 24.77 -16.32 18.10
CA VAL A 134 24.95 -15.03 17.39
C VAL A 134 26.23 -15.04 16.54
N ILE A 135 27.33 -15.59 17.07
CA ILE A 135 28.59 -15.72 16.33
C ILE A 135 28.46 -16.65 15.12
N ASP A 136 27.79 -17.79 15.31
CA ASP A 136 27.64 -18.81 14.26
C ASP A 136 26.72 -18.33 13.13
N GLN A 137 25.68 -17.55 13.44
CA GLN A 137 24.70 -17.06 12.45
C GLN A 137 25.09 -15.73 11.81
N PHE A 138 25.56 -14.76 12.61
CA PHE A 138 25.76 -13.38 12.16
C PHE A 138 27.24 -12.97 12.10
N GLY A 139 28.14 -13.85 12.53
CA GLY A 139 29.59 -13.63 12.54
C GLY A 139 30.12 -13.06 13.85
N ALA A 140 31.44 -12.93 13.95
CA ALA A 140 32.11 -12.40 15.13
C ALA A 140 32.00 -10.86 15.24
N GLY A 141 32.25 -10.33 16.44
CA GLY A 141 32.31 -8.89 16.71
C GLY A 141 31.05 -8.29 17.34
N TYR A 142 30.04 -9.12 17.61
CA TYR A 142 28.87 -8.76 18.40
C TYR A 142 29.18 -8.82 19.90
N GLU A 143 28.83 -7.75 20.62
CA GLU A 143 28.94 -7.66 22.07
C GLU A 143 27.55 -7.53 22.70
N LEU A 144 27.30 -8.23 23.81
CA LEU A 144 26.07 -8.11 24.56
C LEU A 144 25.96 -6.70 25.17
N GLN A 145 24.98 -5.92 24.74
CA GLN A 145 24.77 -4.55 25.23
C GLN A 145 23.70 -4.48 26.33
N SER A 146 22.61 -5.23 26.19
CA SER A 146 21.51 -5.22 27.17
C SER A 146 20.84 -6.59 27.32
N GLU A 147 20.28 -6.81 28.51
CA GLU A 147 19.37 -7.92 28.83
C GLU A 147 18.11 -7.31 29.47
N GLU A 148 16.96 -7.54 28.85
CA GLU A 148 15.65 -7.10 29.30
C GLU A 148 14.78 -8.30 29.67
N ARG A 149 13.89 -8.14 30.65
CA ARG A 149 12.95 -9.20 31.07
C ARG A 149 11.52 -8.69 30.97
N ASP A 150 10.67 -9.44 30.28
CA ASP A 150 9.23 -9.20 30.32
C ASP A 150 8.59 -10.09 31.40
N ASN A 151 8.00 -9.45 32.40
CA ASN A 151 7.30 -10.13 33.49
C ASN A 151 5.77 -10.10 33.30
N SER A 152 5.29 -9.73 32.11
CA SER A 152 3.88 -9.71 31.80
C SER A 152 3.32 -11.14 31.74
N ILE A 153 2.05 -11.30 32.14
CA ILE A 153 1.37 -12.62 32.16
C ILE A 153 1.20 -13.19 30.75
N PHE A 154 1.26 -12.32 29.74
CA PHE A 154 1.11 -12.65 28.33
C PHE A 154 2.41 -12.42 27.56
N ALA A 155 3.56 -12.46 28.25
CA ALA A 155 4.85 -12.27 27.62
C ALA A 155 5.09 -13.37 26.58
N GLU A 156 5.41 -12.98 25.35
CA GLU A 156 5.79 -13.89 24.28
C GLU A 156 7.23 -14.39 24.43
N TRP A 157 7.98 -13.83 25.38
CA TRP A 157 9.36 -14.16 25.73
C TRP A 157 9.66 -13.77 27.19
N GLU A 158 10.61 -14.42 27.83
CA GLU A 158 11.00 -14.13 29.22
C GLU A 158 12.21 -13.21 29.31
N VAL A 159 13.16 -13.38 28.38
CA VAL A 159 14.41 -12.61 28.33
C VAL A 159 14.69 -12.18 26.90
N LYS A 160 14.97 -10.90 26.69
CA LYS A 160 15.51 -10.35 25.45
C LYS A 160 16.96 -9.97 25.66
N LYS A 161 17.86 -10.47 24.82
CA LYS A 161 19.28 -10.09 24.78
C LYS A 161 19.57 -9.32 23.51
N THR A 162 20.17 -8.15 23.62
CA THR A 162 20.54 -7.31 22.48
C THR A 162 22.05 -7.29 22.31
N PHE A 163 22.50 -7.72 21.14
CA PHE A 163 23.89 -7.74 20.74
C PHE A 163 24.16 -6.66 19.70
N VAL A 164 25.30 -5.99 19.82
CA VAL A 164 25.66 -4.87 18.95
C VAL A 164 27.05 -5.06 18.37
N ALA A 165 27.18 -4.73 17.09
CA ALA A 165 28.47 -4.65 16.41
C ALA A 165 28.54 -3.34 15.59
N GLU A 166 29.72 -2.74 15.54
CA GLU A 166 29.95 -1.53 14.75
C GLU A 166 29.91 -1.82 13.24
N THR A 167 29.52 -0.80 12.46
CA THR A 167 29.65 -0.77 11.00
C THR A 167 30.77 0.16 10.56
N SER A 168 31.12 0.15 9.28
CA SER A 168 32.01 1.14 8.69
C SER A 168 31.39 2.55 8.55
N PHE A 169 30.10 2.70 8.87
CA PHE A 169 29.37 3.96 8.80
C PHE A 169 29.17 4.57 10.18
N ASP A 170 29.51 5.85 10.30
CA ASP A 170 29.36 6.59 11.55
C ASP A 170 27.90 6.59 12.04
N ASN A 171 27.71 6.25 13.32
CA ASN A 171 26.40 6.19 13.99
C ASN A 171 25.44 5.15 13.42
N VAL A 172 25.94 4.15 12.68
CA VAL A 172 25.17 2.97 12.28
C VAL A 172 25.75 1.73 12.96
N SER A 173 24.87 0.95 13.58
CA SER A 173 25.22 -0.30 14.25
C SER A 173 24.44 -1.48 13.68
N LYS A 174 25.06 -2.66 13.70
CA LYS A 174 24.37 -3.94 13.50
C LYS A 174 23.80 -4.39 14.84
N MET A 175 22.53 -4.75 14.84
CA MET A 175 21.80 -5.17 16.03
C MET A 175 21.32 -6.60 15.83
N VAL A 176 21.52 -7.45 16.84
CA VAL A 176 20.88 -8.77 16.91
C VAL A 176 20.12 -8.86 18.22
N ASP A 177 18.81 -8.89 18.14
CA ASP A 177 17.93 -9.16 19.28
C ASP A 177 17.61 -10.65 19.33
N VAL A 178 17.79 -11.29 20.49
CA VAL A 178 17.47 -12.70 20.73
C VAL A 178 16.51 -12.82 21.89
N TYR A 179 15.37 -13.48 21.67
CA TYR A 179 14.28 -13.63 22.63
C TYR A 179 14.21 -15.08 23.10
N LEU A 180 14.12 -15.26 24.41
CA LEU A 180 14.29 -16.56 25.07
C LEU A 180 13.08 -16.93 25.93
N ILE A 181 12.74 -18.22 25.97
CA ILE A 181 11.85 -18.83 26.96
C ILE A 181 12.54 -20.09 27.48
N ASN A 182 12.73 -20.22 28.80
CA ASN A 182 13.45 -21.37 29.38
C ASN A 182 14.84 -21.63 28.74
N ASN A 183 15.55 -20.57 28.34
CA ASN A 183 16.81 -20.57 27.57
C ASN A 183 16.73 -21.06 26.11
N ASP A 184 15.58 -21.48 25.60
CA ASP A 184 15.40 -21.76 24.17
C ASP A 184 15.17 -20.44 23.42
N ILE A 185 15.76 -20.29 22.24
CA ILE A 185 15.49 -19.15 21.35
C ILE A 185 14.13 -19.36 20.71
N VAL A 186 13.22 -18.41 20.96
CA VAL A 186 11.86 -18.39 20.38
C VAL A 186 11.69 -17.36 19.28
N GLN A 187 12.55 -16.36 19.26
CA GLN A 187 12.64 -15.36 18.21
C GLN A 187 14.05 -14.77 18.14
N PHE A 188 14.46 -14.31 16.96
CA PHE A 188 15.58 -13.39 16.82
C PHE A 188 15.31 -12.38 15.70
N ASP A 189 15.97 -11.22 15.76
CA ASP A 189 15.92 -10.16 14.74
C ASP A 189 17.33 -9.59 14.49
N HIS A 190 17.79 -9.56 13.24
CA HIS A 190 19.04 -8.96 12.79
C HIS A 190 18.74 -7.77 11.88
N TYR A 191 19.16 -6.58 12.30
CA TYR A 191 18.85 -5.32 11.61
C TYR A 191 19.94 -4.25 11.81
N GLY A 192 19.94 -3.25 10.94
CA GLY A 192 20.73 -2.03 11.14
C GLY A 192 19.98 -0.99 11.98
N LEU A 193 20.68 -0.27 12.83
CA LEU A 193 20.14 0.86 13.60
C LEU A 193 21.05 2.07 13.47
N ALA A 194 20.48 3.19 13.02
CA ALA A 194 21.13 4.49 13.03
C ALA A 194 20.75 5.25 14.31
N GLU A 195 21.75 5.76 15.04
CA GLU A 195 21.60 6.32 16.40
C GLU A 195 20.53 7.41 16.50
N ASN A 196 20.43 8.28 15.50
CA ASN A 196 19.48 9.40 15.46
C ASN A 196 18.09 9.02 14.89
N TYR A 197 17.94 7.79 14.40
CA TYR A 197 16.73 7.31 13.75
C TYR A 197 16.30 6.00 14.41
N PRO A 198 15.73 6.05 15.63
CA PRO A 198 15.27 4.83 16.28
C PRO A 198 14.32 4.08 15.36
N LEU A 199 14.45 2.76 15.30
CA LEU A 199 13.49 1.93 14.58
C LEU A 199 12.10 2.32 15.05
N GLN A 200 11.23 2.62 14.09
CA GLN A 200 9.84 2.76 14.41
C GLN A 200 9.33 1.36 14.72
N GLN A 201 9.35 0.99 16.00
CA GLN A 201 8.53 -0.10 16.49
C GLN A 201 7.11 0.36 16.22
N VAL A 202 6.51 -0.16 15.16
CA VAL A 202 5.09 0.00 15.05
C VAL A 202 4.55 -0.81 16.21
N ASP A 203 3.93 -0.13 17.18
CA ASP A 203 3.25 -0.77 18.28
C ASP A 203 2.31 -1.82 17.67
N SER A 204 2.73 -3.09 17.73
CA SER A 204 2.02 -4.20 17.10
C SER A 204 0.61 -4.29 17.68
N THR A 205 0.45 -3.89 18.95
CA THR A 205 -0.84 -3.75 19.61
C THR A 205 -1.65 -2.61 18.98
N GLY A 206 -1.05 -1.44 18.77
CA GLY A 206 -1.68 -0.30 18.12
C GLY A 206 -2.14 -0.59 16.69
N GLN A 207 -1.28 -1.21 15.88
CA GLN A 207 -1.60 -1.67 14.52
C GLN A 207 -2.71 -2.73 14.53
N MET A 208 -2.61 -3.74 15.39
CA MET A 208 -3.63 -4.78 15.53
C MET A 208 -4.99 -4.16 15.94
N ILE A 209 -5.02 -3.28 16.93
CA ILE A 209 -6.24 -2.56 17.36
C ILE A 209 -6.83 -1.81 16.17
N LEU A 210 -6.00 -1.15 15.38
CA LEU A 210 -6.44 -0.40 14.24
C LEU A 210 -6.99 -1.30 13.11
N TYR A 211 -6.33 -2.42 12.78
CA TYR A 211 -6.86 -3.40 11.83
C TYR A 211 -8.18 -3.99 12.31
N ILE A 212 -8.33 -4.24 13.62
CA ILE A 212 -9.60 -4.65 14.23
C ILE A 212 -10.66 -3.54 14.06
N ILE A 213 -10.32 -2.27 14.24
CA ILE A 213 -11.23 -1.14 14.03
C ILE A 213 -11.65 -1.05 12.55
N ILE A 214 -10.72 -1.20 11.61
CA ILE A 214 -10.99 -1.23 10.16
C ILE A 214 -11.95 -2.37 9.83
N PHE A 215 -11.63 -3.57 10.31
CA PHE A 215 -12.45 -4.74 10.08
C PHE A 215 -13.85 -4.57 10.66
N LEU A 216 -13.96 -4.10 11.91
CA LEU A 216 -15.23 -3.81 12.56
C LEU A 216 -16.03 -2.75 11.79
N PHE A 217 -15.36 -1.70 11.30
CA PHE A 217 -15.97 -0.68 10.45
C PHE A 217 -16.56 -1.30 9.18
N LEU A 218 -15.81 -2.15 8.47
CA LEU A 218 -16.29 -2.84 7.27
C LEU A 218 -17.47 -3.77 7.57
N VAL A 219 -17.44 -4.50 8.69
CA VAL A 219 -18.53 -5.38 9.13
C VAL A 219 -19.79 -4.58 9.49
N VAL A 220 -19.65 -3.48 10.24
CA VAL A 220 -20.78 -2.59 10.57
C VAL A 220 -21.36 -1.99 9.29
N MET A 221 -20.52 -1.52 8.37
CA MET A 221 -20.95 -1.02 7.07
C MET A 221 -21.66 -2.09 6.25
N PHE A 222 -21.18 -3.34 6.27
CA PHE A 222 -21.82 -4.48 5.62
C PHE A 222 -23.26 -4.64 6.11
N PHE A 223 -23.49 -4.66 7.42
CA PHE A 223 -24.85 -4.78 7.96
C PHE A 223 -25.73 -3.58 7.60
N ILE A 224 -25.25 -2.34 7.77
CA ILE A 224 -26.01 -1.12 7.47
C ILE A 224 -26.41 -1.08 5.98
N VAL A 225 -25.46 -1.34 5.08
CA VAL A 225 -25.69 -1.35 3.64
C VAL A 225 -26.65 -2.48 3.26
N THR A 226 -26.49 -3.67 3.82
CA THR A 226 -27.36 -4.82 3.58
C THR A 226 -28.81 -4.52 3.96
N ILE A 227 -29.03 -3.99 5.17
CA ILE A 227 -30.37 -3.60 5.64
C ILE A 227 -30.98 -2.55 4.70
N HIS A 228 -30.21 -1.53 4.31
CA HIS A 228 -30.69 -0.51 3.37
C HIS A 228 -31.03 -1.11 1.99
N LEU A 229 -30.22 -2.04 1.49
CA LEU A 229 -30.49 -2.76 0.25
C LEU A 229 -31.80 -3.56 0.35
N ILE A 230 -32.00 -4.32 1.43
CA ILE A 230 -33.24 -5.08 1.69
C ILE A 230 -34.46 -4.14 1.70
N ILE A 231 -34.38 -3.01 2.42
CA ILE A 231 -35.47 -2.02 2.46
C ILE A 231 -35.79 -1.50 1.05
N LYS A 232 -34.78 -1.21 0.24
CA LYS A 232 -34.95 -0.74 -1.15
C LYS A 232 -35.56 -1.82 -2.05
N LEU A 233 -35.15 -3.08 -1.89
CA LEU A 233 -35.68 -4.22 -2.63
C LEU A 233 -37.16 -4.46 -2.29
N VAL A 234 -37.51 -4.51 -1.00
CA VAL A 234 -38.90 -4.69 -0.53
C VAL A 234 -39.79 -3.56 -1.04
N LYS A 235 -39.29 -2.30 -1.01
CA LYS A 235 -40.01 -1.14 -1.54
C LYS A 235 -39.99 -1.04 -3.06
N LYS A 236 -39.37 -1.98 -3.78
CA LYS A 236 -39.19 -1.98 -5.24
C LYS A 236 -38.58 -0.66 -5.77
N GLN A 237 -37.64 -0.10 -5.02
CA GLN A 237 -36.95 1.17 -5.33
C GLN A 237 -35.62 0.99 -6.07
N ILE A 238 -35.26 -0.24 -6.43
CA ILE A 238 -34.07 -0.53 -7.24
C ILE A 238 -34.38 -0.25 -8.71
N GLU A 239 -33.69 0.72 -9.30
CA GLU A 239 -33.97 1.16 -10.67
C GLU A 239 -33.17 0.38 -11.73
N GLY A 240 -32.03 -0.23 -11.38
CA GLY A 240 -31.20 -0.99 -12.31
C GLY A 240 -30.26 -1.97 -11.63
N PHE A 241 -29.93 -3.05 -12.35
CA PHE A 241 -29.13 -4.17 -11.83
C PHE A 241 -27.84 -4.42 -12.63
N ILE A 242 -27.94 -4.41 -13.97
CA ILE A 242 -26.82 -4.78 -14.86
C ILE A 242 -25.61 -3.84 -14.70
N GLY A 243 -25.84 -2.54 -14.54
CA GLY A 243 -24.75 -1.56 -14.37
C GLY A 243 -23.93 -1.78 -13.09
N PRO A 244 -24.58 -1.80 -11.90
CA PRO A 244 -23.93 -2.16 -10.65
C PRO A 244 -23.22 -3.52 -10.71
N LEU A 245 -23.86 -4.56 -11.25
CA LEU A 245 -23.28 -5.89 -11.35
C LEU A 245 -21.99 -5.86 -12.20
N PHE A 246 -22.02 -5.25 -13.38
CA PHE A 246 -20.86 -5.18 -14.26
C PHE A 246 -19.67 -4.46 -13.60
N LEU A 247 -19.90 -3.28 -13.01
CA LEU A 247 -18.84 -2.52 -12.33
C LEU A 247 -18.28 -3.30 -11.14
N THR A 248 -19.12 -4.00 -10.40
CA THR A 248 -18.70 -4.85 -9.29
C THR A 248 -17.84 -6.02 -9.76
N ILE A 249 -18.24 -6.71 -10.83
CA ILE A 249 -17.45 -7.84 -11.37
C ILE A 249 -16.06 -7.36 -11.78
N VAL A 250 -15.98 -6.20 -12.44
CA VAL A 250 -14.69 -5.60 -12.83
C VAL A 250 -13.86 -5.23 -11.61
N ALA A 251 -14.45 -4.58 -10.61
CA ALA A 251 -13.72 -4.19 -9.39
C ALA A 251 -13.29 -5.41 -8.57
N GLY A 252 -14.17 -6.40 -8.40
CA GLY A 252 -13.90 -7.62 -7.64
C GLY A 252 -12.86 -8.52 -8.29
N PHE A 253 -12.87 -8.65 -9.63
CA PHE A 253 -11.78 -9.32 -10.33
C PHE A 253 -10.45 -8.57 -10.16
N GLY A 254 -10.48 -7.23 -10.23
CA GLY A 254 -9.30 -6.41 -9.97
C GLY A 254 -8.75 -6.61 -8.56
N TRP A 255 -9.59 -6.59 -7.52
CA TRP A 255 -9.18 -6.85 -6.14
C TRP A 255 -8.62 -8.26 -5.94
N PHE A 256 -9.24 -9.27 -6.55
CA PHE A 256 -8.71 -10.64 -6.54
C PHE A 256 -7.31 -10.70 -7.17
N TYR A 257 -7.13 -10.08 -8.33
CA TYR A 257 -5.84 -10.00 -9.00
C TYR A 257 -4.79 -9.27 -8.14
N LEU A 258 -5.13 -8.12 -7.55
CA LEU A 258 -4.22 -7.34 -6.71
C LEU A 258 -3.82 -8.09 -5.44
N THR A 259 -4.78 -8.76 -4.79
CA THR A 259 -4.51 -9.58 -3.59
C THR A 259 -3.50 -10.68 -3.91
N ASN A 260 -3.68 -11.36 -5.04
CA ASN A 260 -2.71 -12.37 -5.51
C ASN A 260 -1.36 -11.75 -5.90
N ALA A 261 -1.37 -10.59 -6.54
CA ALA A 261 -0.17 -9.89 -7.01
C ALA A 261 0.67 -9.30 -5.87
N MET A 262 0.07 -8.93 -4.74
CA MET A 262 0.77 -8.34 -3.59
C MET A 262 1.11 -9.38 -2.52
N GLY A 263 0.20 -10.30 -2.20
CA GLY A 263 0.36 -11.25 -1.09
C GLY A 263 0.80 -12.67 -1.49
N GLY A 264 0.91 -12.97 -2.78
CA GLY A 264 1.41 -14.25 -3.30
C GLY A 264 0.50 -15.47 -3.12
N ALA A 265 -0.47 -15.47 -2.18
CA ALA A 265 -1.41 -16.56 -1.97
C ALA A 265 -2.85 -16.07 -1.73
N ILE A 266 -3.82 -16.72 -2.39
CA ILE A 266 -5.25 -16.49 -2.16
C ILE A 266 -5.66 -17.29 -0.92
N SER A 267 -5.40 -16.74 0.27
CA SER A 267 -5.85 -17.34 1.52
C SER A 267 -7.31 -16.99 1.81
N GLY A 268 -8.02 -17.86 2.52
CA GLY A 268 -9.41 -17.60 2.90
C GLY A 268 -9.57 -16.33 3.75
N ILE A 269 -8.58 -16.03 4.60
CA ILE A 269 -8.55 -14.82 5.45
C ILE A 269 -8.20 -13.58 4.63
N GLY A 270 -7.17 -13.64 3.77
CA GLY A 270 -6.78 -12.52 2.90
C GLY A 270 -7.87 -12.12 1.92
N MET A 271 -8.78 -13.03 1.57
CA MET A 271 -9.93 -12.73 0.70
C MET A 271 -11.11 -12.09 1.41
N ILE A 272 -11.13 -12.00 2.75
CA ILE A 272 -12.27 -11.45 3.50
C ILE A 272 -12.49 -9.98 3.15
N GLU A 273 -11.44 -9.16 3.21
CA GLU A 273 -11.54 -7.73 2.89
C GLU A 273 -11.94 -7.50 1.41
N PRO A 274 -11.24 -8.07 0.40
CA PRO A 274 -11.66 -8.00 -1.00
C PRO A 274 -13.12 -8.41 -1.23
N ALA A 275 -13.58 -9.48 -0.57
CA ALA A 275 -14.96 -9.95 -0.67
C ALA A 275 -15.96 -8.97 -0.05
N LEU A 276 -15.67 -8.44 1.15
CA LEU A 276 -16.49 -7.42 1.81
C LEU A 276 -16.56 -6.15 0.96
N MET A 277 -15.42 -5.66 0.47
CA MET A 277 -15.33 -4.47 -0.37
C MET A 277 -16.06 -4.65 -1.70
N THR A 278 -15.94 -5.82 -2.33
CA THR A 278 -16.70 -6.17 -3.55
C THR A 278 -18.21 -6.20 -3.28
N TYR A 279 -18.65 -6.83 -2.19
CA TYR A 279 -20.05 -6.85 -1.80
C TYR A 279 -20.59 -5.44 -1.52
N LEU A 280 -19.85 -4.64 -0.74
CA LEU A 280 -20.20 -3.27 -0.40
C LEU A 280 -20.29 -2.41 -1.67
N THR A 281 -19.36 -2.58 -2.62
CA THR A 281 -19.42 -1.94 -3.95
C THR A 281 -20.73 -2.26 -4.66
N PHE A 282 -21.09 -3.53 -4.76
CA PHE A 282 -22.34 -3.96 -5.39
C PHE A 282 -23.56 -3.35 -4.72
N ALA A 283 -23.67 -3.53 -3.41
CA ALA A 283 -24.85 -3.13 -2.66
C ALA A 283 -25.02 -1.60 -2.64
N THR A 284 -23.93 -0.84 -2.45
CA THR A 284 -23.96 0.63 -2.48
C THR A 284 -24.31 1.17 -3.87
N LEU A 285 -23.76 0.59 -4.93
CA LEU A 285 -24.15 0.92 -6.31
C LEU A 285 -25.63 0.60 -6.52
N MET A 286 -26.10 -0.60 -6.19
CA MET A 286 -27.50 -1.02 -6.33
C MET A 286 -28.48 -0.06 -5.65
N ILE A 287 -28.18 0.38 -4.41
CA ILE A 287 -29.02 1.31 -3.63
C ILE A 287 -29.15 2.68 -4.32
N ARG A 288 -28.09 3.13 -5.00
CA ARG A 288 -27.96 4.51 -5.53
C ARG A 288 -28.08 4.61 -7.04
N TRP A 289 -28.07 3.48 -7.75
CA TRP A 289 -28.07 3.43 -9.20
C TRP A 289 -29.40 3.90 -9.76
N LYS A 290 -29.34 4.83 -10.72
CA LYS A 290 -30.52 5.32 -11.44
C LYS A 290 -30.59 4.74 -12.83
N LYS A 291 -31.79 4.33 -13.25
CA LYS A 291 -31.99 3.80 -14.61
C LYS A 291 -31.81 4.93 -15.61
N SER A 292 -30.75 4.85 -16.41
CA SER A 292 -30.57 5.80 -17.50
C SER A 292 -31.35 5.35 -18.74
N LYS A 293 -32.26 6.22 -19.19
CA LYS A 293 -33.01 6.09 -20.46
C LYS A 293 -32.17 6.42 -21.70
N GLN A 294 -30.91 6.84 -21.51
CA GLN A 294 -30.03 7.19 -22.62
C GLN A 294 -29.61 5.93 -23.40
N THR A 295 -29.47 6.07 -24.72
CA THR A 295 -28.88 5.05 -25.57
C THR A 295 -27.42 4.79 -25.19
N VAL A 296 -26.88 3.61 -25.53
CA VAL A 296 -25.48 3.25 -25.24
C VAL A 296 -24.51 4.29 -25.81
N SER A 297 -24.72 4.73 -27.06
CA SER A 297 -23.93 5.78 -27.70
C SER A 297 -23.94 7.09 -26.90
N THR A 298 -25.12 7.56 -26.49
CA THR A 298 -25.24 8.78 -25.68
C THR A 298 -24.57 8.63 -24.32
N LYS A 299 -24.67 7.44 -23.69
CA LYS A 299 -23.97 7.13 -22.44
C LYS A 299 -22.46 7.20 -22.62
N LEU A 300 -21.90 6.58 -23.67
CA LEU A 300 -20.46 6.64 -23.98
C LEU A 300 -19.99 8.08 -24.17
N LEU A 301 -20.70 8.87 -24.97
CA LEU A 301 -20.37 10.29 -25.17
C LEU A 301 -20.45 11.10 -23.87
N SER A 302 -21.32 10.72 -22.93
CA SER A 302 -21.43 11.39 -21.64
C SER A 302 -20.20 11.22 -20.74
N PHE A 303 -19.31 10.26 -21.03
CA PHE A 303 -18.08 10.04 -20.26
C PHE A 303 -16.93 10.96 -20.66
N LYS A 304 -16.93 11.54 -21.87
CA LYS A 304 -15.85 12.43 -22.34
C LYS A 304 -15.55 13.56 -21.35
N LYS A 305 -16.60 14.22 -20.84
CA LYS A 305 -16.44 15.32 -19.89
C LYS A 305 -15.92 14.84 -18.52
N PRO A 306 -16.50 13.83 -17.85
CA PRO A 306 -15.94 13.23 -16.65
C PRO A 306 -14.48 12.80 -16.76
N ILE A 307 -14.09 12.18 -17.88
CA ILE A 307 -12.70 11.75 -18.12
C ILE A 307 -11.76 12.94 -18.11
N TRP A 308 -12.06 13.96 -18.90
CA TRP A 308 -11.23 15.17 -18.94
C TRP A 308 -11.14 15.87 -17.59
N LEU A 309 -12.26 16.00 -16.88
CA LEU A 309 -12.26 16.66 -15.57
C LEU A 309 -11.58 15.83 -14.48
N GLY A 310 -11.71 14.50 -14.56
CA GLY A 310 -11.01 13.57 -13.68
C GLY A 310 -9.50 13.71 -13.84
N LEU A 311 -8.99 13.72 -15.08
CA LEU A 311 -7.56 13.92 -15.34
C LEU A 311 -7.06 15.27 -14.77
N LEU A 312 -7.77 16.37 -15.05
CA LEU A 312 -7.37 17.68 -14.54
C LEU A 312 -7.34 17.73 -13.01
N ALA A 313 -8.33 17.11 -12.36
CA ALA A 313 -8.35 17.01 -10.91
C ALA A 313 -7.25 16.10 -10.36
N ALA A 314 -6.89 15.03 -11.08
CA ALA A 314 -5.84 14.10 -10.66
C ALA A 314 -4.48 14.78 -10.66
N ILE A 315 -4.17 15.57 -11.68
CA ILE A 315 -2.97 16.42 -11.73
C ILE A 315 -2.90 17.36 -10.52
N ILE A 316 -4.02 17.97 -10.14
CA ILE A 316 -4.08 18.84 -8.95
C ILE A 316 -3.84 18.02 -7.68
N SER A 317 -4.48 16.85 -7.56
CA SER A 317 -4.33 15.97 -6.40
C SER A 317 -2.89 15.51 -6.22
N LEU A 318 -2.24 15.05 -7.29
CA LEU A 318 -0.84 14.65 -7.29
C LEU A 318 0.06 15.79 -6.84
N ALA A 319 -0.10 16.98 -7.43
CA ALA A 319 0.69 18.14 -7.04
C ALA A 319 0.53 18.51 -5.57
N LEU A 320 -0.68 18.44 -5.03
CA LEU A 320 -0.95 18.76 -3.63
C LEU A 320 -0.37 17.70 -2.68
N SER A 321 -0.54 16.42 -3.00
CA SER A 321 -0.02 15.32 -2.17
C SER A 321 1.51 15.29 -2.17
N GLU A 322 2.16 15.45 -3.33
CA GLU A 322 3.63 15.58 -3.38
C GLU A 322 4.13 16.82 -2.64
N SER A 323 3.42 17.95 -2.75
CA SER A 323 3.78 19.14 -1.99
C SER A 323 3.71 18.88 -0.49
N PHE A 324 2.71 18.12 -0.05
CA PHE A 324 2.56 17.73 1.36
C PHE A 324 3.70 16.84 1.82
N PHE A 325 4.03 15.78 1.09
CA PHE A 325 5.14 14.89 1.46
C PHE A 325 6.50 15.59 1.37
N PHE A 326 6.70 16.45 0.38
CA PHE A 326 7.88 17.31 0.32
C PHE A 326 7.99 18.21 1.55
N ILE A 327 6.89 18.86 1.96
CA ILE A 327 6.89 19.67 3.18
C ILE A 327 7.12 18.80 4.43
N ALA A 328 6.49 17.63 4.50
CA ALA A 328 6.62 16.70 5.62
C ALA A 328 8.07 16.18 5.77
N SER A 329 8.82 16.06 4.68
CA SER A 329 10.22 15.62 4.70
C SER A 329 11.12 16.56 5.51
N PHE A 330 10.82 17.86 5.56
CA PHE A 330 11.51 18.82 6.45
C PHE A 330 11.26 18.56 7.94
N PHE A 331 10.26 17.74 8.28
CA PHE A 331 9.94 17.31 9.64
C PHE A 331 10.36 15.87 9.89
N GLY A 332 11.24 15.33 9.06
CA GLY A 332 11.76 13.97 9.19
C GLY A 332 10.80 12.90 8.66
N ALA A 333 9.77 13.27 7.88
CA ALA A 333 8.96 12.28 7.21
C ALA A 333 9.77 11.49 6.19
N TRP A 334 9.44 10.22 6.06
CA TRP A 334 10.14 9.30 5.16
C TRP A 334 9.16 8.33 4.53
N VAL A 335 9.41 7.99 3.27
CA VAL A 335 8.59 7.05 2.49
C VAL A 335 9.47 5.88 2.11
N SER A 336 8.97 4.67 2.33
CA SER A 336 9.72 3.48 1.98
C SER A 336 9.99 3.37 0.48
N PRO A 337 11.26 3.18 0.06
CA PRO A 337 11.61 2.99 -1.34
C PRO A 337 11.19 1.61 -1.87
N VAL A 338 10.81 0.67 -0.99
CA VAL A 338 10.46 -0.71 -1.35
C VAL A 338 8.96 -0.98 -1.38
N LEU A 339 8.12 0.05 -1.26
CA LEU A 339 6.64 -0.07 -1.18
C LEU A 339 6.01 -0.91 -2.31
N ASN A 340 6.64 -0.94 -3.49
CA ASN A 340 6.16 -1.70 -4.65
C ASN A 340 6.99 -2.96 -4.97
N HIS A 341 8.00 -3.29 -4.15
CA HIS A 341 8.84 -4.47 -4.39
C HIS A 341 8.05 -5.78 -4.29
N GLY A 342 7.02 -5.86 -3.42
CA GLY A 342 6.12 -7.03 -3.37
C GLY A 342 5.54 -7.38 -4.74
N ALA A 343 5.06 -6.37 -5.49
CA ALA A 343 4.55 -6.60 -6.85
C ALA A 343 5.64 -7.05 -7.83
N LEU A 344 6.88 -6.56 -7.70
CA LEU A 344 8.01 -6.96 -8.55
C LEU A 344 8.47 -8.40 -8.28
N ILE A 345 8.36 -8.86 -7.04
CA ILE A 345 8.74 -10.22 -6.63
C ILE A 345 7.73 -11.25 -7.15
N GLN A 346 6.44 -10.88 -7.14
CA GLN A 346 5.33 -11.78 -7.44
C GLN A 346 4.93 -11.81 -8.93
N LEU A 347 5.20 -10.73 -9.67
CA LEU A 347 4.74 -10.59 -11.04
C LEU A 347 5.88 -10.56 -12.04
N ASP A 348 5.67 -11.21 -13.18
CA ASP A 348 6.46 -10.92 -14.38
C ASP A 348 6.35 -9.42 -14.73
N VAL A 349 7.46 -8.82 -15.16
CA VAL A 349 7.54 -7.38 -15.44
C VAL A 349 6.47 -6.90 -16.44
N TRP A 350 6.06 -7.74 -17.39
CA TRP A 350 5.03 -7.41 -18.38
C TRP A 350 3.59 -7.50 -17.85
N MET A 351 3.41 -8.01 -16.64
CA MET A 351 2.13 -8.00 -15.92
C MET A 351 1.92 -6.71 -15.11
N LEU A 352 2.97 -5.94 -14.84
CA LEU A 352 2.89 -4.68 -14.07
C LEU A 352 1.97 -3.59 -14.70
N PRO A 353 1.82 -3.47 -16.03
CA PRO A 353 0.81 -2.59 -16.61
C PRO A 353 -0.63 -3.04 -16.29
N ILE A 354 -0.87 -4.35 -16.17
CA ILE A 354 -2.17 -4.91 -15.75
C ILE A 354 -2.40 -4.64 -14.26
N PHE A 355 -1.36 -4.75 -13.44
CA PHE A 355 -1.40 -4.28 -12.05
C PHE A 355 -1.79 -2.81 -11.95
N SER A 356 -1.15 -1.94 -12.74
CA SER A 356 -1.47 -0.51 -12.82
C SER A 356 -2.94 -0.28 -13.23
N LEU A 357 -3.46 -1.03 -14.20
CA LEU A 357 -4.87 -0.96 -14.60
C LEU A 357 -5.80 -1.31 -13.44
N PHE A 358 -5.56 -2.44 -12.76
CA PHE A 358 -6.47 -2.93 -11.74
C PHE A 358 -6.39 -2.15 -10.43
N ILE A 359 -5.21 -1.68 -10.00
CA ILE A 359 -5.11 -0.78 -8.85
C ILE A 359 -5.85 0.53 -9.10
N GLY A 360 -5.81 1.05 -10.34
CA GLY A 360 -6.59 2.20 -10.73
C GLY A 360 -8.09 1.95 -10.76
N LEU A 361 -8.51 0.84 -11.36
CA LEU A 361 -9.91 0.59 -11.67
C LEU A 361 -10.69 0.04 -10.47
N SER A 362 -10.12 -0.91 -9.73
CA SER A 362 -10.79 -1.56 -8.60
C SER A 362 -10.95 -0.57 -7.43
N ALA A 363 -9.88 0.08 -7.00
CA ALA A 363 -9.90 1.13 -5.97
C ALA A 363 -10.88 2.25 -6.34
N ALA A 364 -10.78 2.81 -7.55
CA ALA A 364 -11.65 3.89 -7.99
C ALA A 364 -13.13 3.50 -8.04
N ILE A 365 -13.48 2.28 -8.46
CA ILE A 365 -14.89 1.86 -8.47
C ILE A 365 -15.37 1.60 -7.04
N THR A 366 -14.61 0.84 -6.26
CA THR A 366 -15.01 0.38 -4.93
C THR A 366 -15.08 1.53 -3.95
N GLU A 367 -14.00 2.27 -3.78
CA GLU A 367 -13.87 3.27 -2.74
C GLU A 367 -14.78 4.47 -3.04
N GLU A 368 -14.87 4.90 -4.30
CA GLU A 368 -15.79 5.98 -4.66
C GLU A 368 -17.27 5.55 -4.51
N SER A 369 -17.59 4.27 -4.73
CA SER A 369 -18.96 3.78 -4.52
C SER A 369 -19.35 3.81 -3.04
N ILE A 370 -18.44 3.41 -2.17
CA ILE A 370 -18.65 3.33 -0.72
C ILE A 370 -18.60 4.74 -0.12
N PHE A 371 -17.45 5.41 -0.20
CA PHE A 371 -17.20 6.68 0.50
C PHE A 371 -17.96 7.84 -0.15
N ARG A 372 -17.93 7.96 -1.47
CA ARG A 372 -18.50 9.15 -2.15
C ARG A 372 -19.96 8.95 -2.51
N ASN A 373 -20.32 7.82 -3.13
CA ASN A 373 -21.69 7.63 -3.63
C ASN A 373 -22.70 7.24 -2.55
N TYR A 374 -22.25 6.55 -1.49
CA TYR A 374 -23.11 6.08 -0.39
C TYR A 374 -22.95 6.88 0.91
N MET A 375 -21.73 7.08 1.41
CA MET A 375 -21.52 7.71 2.72
C MET A 375 -21.73 9.23 2.70
N ILE A 376 -21.18 9.97 1.72
CA ILE A 376 -21.37 11.44 1.63
C ILE A 376 -22.85 11.84 1.71
N PRO A 377 -23.79 11.28 0.91
CA PRO A 377 -25.20 11.67 1.02
C PRO A 377 -25.85 11.39 2.37
N SER A 378 -25.28 10.46 3.15
CA SER A 378 -25.75 10.12 4.49
C SER A 378 -25.21 11.11 5.52
N PHE A 379 -23.91 11.45 5.46
CA PHE A 379 -23.27 12.39 6.37
C PHE A 379 -23.53 13.86 6.04
N ASP A 380 -23.85 14.21 4.79
CA ASP A 380 -24.24 15.58 4.41
C ASP A 380 -25.45 16.08 5.23
N ARG A 381 -26.27 15.16 5.76
CA ARG A 381 -27.39 15.48 6.66
C ARG A 381 -26.95 16.03 8.02
N LEU A 382 -25.72 15.72 8.43
CA LEU A 382 -25.08 16.21 9.66
C LEU A 382 -24.27 17.49 9.42
N GLY A 383 -24.08 17.89 8.16
CA GLY A 383 -23.32 19.06 7.75
C GLY A 383 -22.14 18.73 6.84
N VAL A 384 -21.77 19.69 5.99
CA VAL A 384 -20.69 19.52 4.99
C VAL A 384 -19.35 19.21 5.66
N ILE A 385 -19.01 19.91 6.74
CA ILE A 385 -17.74 19.71 7.47
C ILE A 385 -17.66 18.30 8.04
N VAL A 386 -18.73 17.84 8.69
CA VAL A 386 -18.80 16.47 9.24
C VAL A 386 -18.67 15.45 8.13
N SER A 387 -19.35 15.65 6.99
CA SER A 387 -19.23 14.72 5.86
C SER A 387 -17.82 14.67 5.32
N VAL A 388 -17.15 15.81 5.12
CA VAL A 388 -15.79 15.86 4.60
C VAL A 388 -14.84 15.14 5.55
N ILE A 389 -14.84 15.51 6.84
CA ILE A 389 -13.92 14.94 7.83
C ILE A 389 -14.19 13.44 8.00
N ALA A 390 -15.44 13.04 8.24
CA ALA A 390 -15.77 11.64 8.49
C ALA A 390 -15.40 10.74 7.31
N THR A 391 -15.72 11.13 6.07
CA THR A 391 -15.34 10.29 4.91
C THR A 391 -13.85 10.31 4.64
N SER A 392 -13.14 11.40 4.95
CA SER A 392 -11.70 11.48 4.72
C SER A 392 -10.91 10.69 5.76
N VAL A 393 -11.32 10.73 7.04
CA VAL A 393 -10.74 9.92 8.12
C VAL A 393 -10.96 8.43 7.85
N LEU A 394 -12.21 8.02 7.58
CA LEU A 394 -12.53 6.61 7.35
C LEU A 394 -11.84 6.06 6.10
N TRP A 395 -11.64 6.90 5.09
CA TRP A 395 -10.91 6.52 3.89
C TRP A 395 -9.40 6.45 4.15
N GLY A 396 -8.82 7.45 4.83
CA GLY A 396 -7.40 7.48 5.16
C GLY A 396 -6.96 6.37 6.10
N ILE A 397 -7.82 5.95 7.03
CA ILE A 397 -7.54 4.83 7.94
C ILE A 397 -7.36 3.51 7.17
N LEU A 398 -8.06 3.30 6.05
CA LEU A 398 -7.84 2.12 5.20
C LEU A 398 -6.47 2.10 4.49
N HIS A 399 -5.72 3.19 4.56
CA HIS A 399 -4.38 3.32 3.97
C HIS A 399 -3.29 3.29 5.04
N ILE A 400 -3.64 2.94 6.28
CA ILE A 400 -2.66 2.64 7.31
C ILE A 400 -2.13 1.25 7.01
N GLY A 401 -0.81 1.16 6.85
CA GLY A 401 -0.13 -0.04 6.33
C GLY A 401 0.91 0.31 5.29
N TYR A 402 0.83 1.51 4.69
CA TYR A 402 1.94 2.02 3.90
C TYR A 402 3.17 2.25 4.77
N ASP A 403 4.30 1.70 4.32
CA ASP A 403 5.59 1.80 4.99
C ASP A 403 6.13 3.24 4.89
N MET A 404 5.85 4.01 5.95
CA MET A 404 6.16 5.42 6.07
C MET A 404 6.50 5.78 7.50
N PHE A 405 7.33 6.81 7.65
CA PHE A 405 7.55 7.48 8.93
C PHE A 405 7.02 8.92 8.92
N PRO A 406 6.26 9.35 9.93
CA PRO A 406 5.52 8.49 10.87
C PRO A 406 4.42 7.70 10.14
N TRP A 407 3.99 6.58 10.72
CA TRP A 407 3.08 5.61 10.07
C TRP A 407 1.70 6.21 9.73
N TYR A 408 1.29 7.26 10.43
CA TYR A 408 -0.01 7.91 10.26
C TYR A 408 0.00 9.03 9.20
N LEU A 409 1.13 9.29 8.53
CA LEU A 409 1.28 10.46 7.67
C LEU A 409 0.32 10.47 6.47
N TYR A 410 0.08 9.32 5.84
CA TYR A 410 -0.93 9.19 4.78
C TYR A 410 -2.34 9.53 5.28
N VAL A 411 -2.68 9.17 6.52
CA VAL A 411 -4.00 9.49 7.10
C VAL A 411 -4.18 11.01 7.15
N ILE A 412 -3.12 11.75 7.50
CA ILE A 412 -3.14 13.21 7.55
C ILE A 412 -3.31 13.80 6.14
N ASP A 413 -2.57 13.31 5.14
CA ASP A 413 -2.76 13.71 3.73
C ASP A 413 -4.21 13.52 3.31
N PHE A 414 -4.78 12.36 3.61
CA PHE A 414 -6.15 12.04 3.24
C PHE A 414 -7.17 12.94 3.95
N ILE A 415 -6.95 13.27 5.22
CA ILE A 415 -7.84 14.15 5.99
C ILE A 415 -7.81 15.60 5.47
N ILE A 416 -6.62 16.11 5.13
CA ILE A 416 -6.43 17.54 4.87
C ILE A 416 -6.50 17.87 3.37
N ILE A 417 -6.04 16.98 2.51
CA ILE A 417 -5.80 17.25 1.10
C ILE A 417 -6.65 16.34 0.22
N THR A 418 -6.32 15.06 0.17
CA THR A 418 -6.85 14.14 -0.85
C THR A 418 -8.34 13.89 -0.63
N GLY A 419 -8.77 13.60 0.60
CA GLY A 419 -10.18 13.39 0.95
C GLY A 419 -11.07 14.60 0.66
N PRO A 420 -10.75 15.81 1.16
CA PRO A 420 -11.48 17.03 0.85
C PRO A 420 -11.55 17.36 -0.65
N LEU A 421 -10.46 17.17 -1.40
CA LEU A 421 -10.45 17.38 -2.85
C LEU A 421 -11.42 16.43 -3.56
N PHE A 422 -11.39 15.14 -3.23
CA PHE A 422 -12.28 14.15 -3.81
C PHE A 422 -13.74 14.41 -3.43
N TYR A 423 -14.01 14.82 -2.19
CA TYR A 423 -15.34 15.28 -1.76
C TYR A 423 -15.81 16.45 -2.64
N PHE A 424 -14.98 17.46 -2.83
CA PHE A 424 -15.30 18.63 -3.65
C PHE A 424 -15.58 18.24 -5.11
N VAL A 425 -14.74 17.39 -5.70
CA VAL A 425 -14.90 16.92 -7.08
C VAL A 425 -16.18 16.10 -7.24
N TYR A 426 -16.48 15.22 -6.28
CA TYR A 426 -17.73 14.46 -6.25
C TYR A 426 -18.95 15.39 -6.22
N LYS A 427 -18.98 16.37 -5.29
CA LYS A 427 -20.11 17.29 -5.14
C LYS A 427 -20.26 18.22 -6.35
N ARG A 428 -19.15 18.67 -6.95
CA ARG A 428 -19.15 19.66 -8.03
C ARG A 428 -19.35 19.06 -9.41
N TYR A 429 -18.73 17.92 -9.68
CA TYR A 429 -18.63 17.31 -11.02
C TYR A 429 -19.26 15.91 -11.11
N GLY A 430 -19.65 15.32 -9.98
CA GLY A 430 -20.42 14.09 -9.89
C GLY A 430 -19.57 12.81 -9.86
N PHE A 431 -20.26 11.70 -9.55
CA PHE A 431 -19.68 10.38 -9.31
C PHE A 431 -18.74 9.88 -10.42
N LYS A 432 -19.12 10.03 -11.69
CA LYS A 432 -18.25 9.59 -12.81
C LYS A 432 -16.91 10.32 -12.81
N THR A 433 -16.90 11.60 -12.48
CA THR A 433 -15.68 12.42 -12.51
C THR A 433 -14.73 12.02 -11.40
N VAL A 434 -15.24 11.72 -10.20
CA VAL A 434 -14.41 11.29 -9.07
C VAL A 434 -13.83 9.89 -9.28
N ILE A 435 -14.55 8.98 -9.96
CA ILE A 435 -13.98 7.69 -10.41
C ILE A 435 -12.76 7.93 -11.31
N PHE A 436 -12.87 8.80 -12.32
CA PHE A 436 -11.73 9.05 -13.21
C PHE A 436 -10.60 9.77 -12.50
N LEU A 437 -10.90 10.72 -11.60
CA LEU A 437 -9.89 11.34 -10.74
C LEU A 437 -9.07 10.26 -10.00
N HIS A 438 -9.76 9.36 -9.30
CA HIS A 438 -9.13 8.28 -8.56
C HIS A 438 -8.32 7.35 -9.47
N PHE A 439 -8.94 6.89 -10.57
CA PHE A 439 -8.28 6.04 -11.55
C PHE A 439 -6.99 6.67 -12.07
N PHE A 440 -7.02 7.93 -12.50
CA PHE A 440 -5.84 8.62 -13.01
C PHE A 440 -4.80 8.83 -11.92
N TYR A 441 -5.19 9.11 -10.67
CA TYR A 441 -4.25 9.25 -9.56
C TYR A 441 -3.43 7.96 -9.37
N ASN A 442 -4.09 6.83 -9.14
CA ASN A 442 -3.41 5.55 -8.84
C ASN A 442 -2.61 5.01 -10.04
N THR A 443 -3.18 5.09 -11.25
CA THR A 443 -2.50 4.64 -12.46
C THR A 443 -1.29 5.51 -12.79
N TRP A 444 -1.35 6.80 -12.49
CA TRP A 444 -0.22 7.71 -12.72
C TRP A 444 0.94 7.44 -11.77
N VAL A 445 0.65 7.29 -10.47
CA VAL A 445 1.67 6.93 -9.45
C VAL A 445 2.38 5.64 -9.83
N THR A 446 1.61 4.59 -10.18
CA THR A 446 2.20 3.31 -10.61
C THR A 446 2.95 3.42 -11.94
N THR A 447 2.45 4.19 -12.92
CA THR A 447 3.16 4.45 -14.18
C THR A 447 4.52 5.09 -13.94
N LEU A 448 4.62 6.05 -13.01
CA LEU A 448 5.88 6.72 -12.69
C LEU A 448 6.88 5.80 -11.99
N PHE A 449 6.42 4.98 -11.05
CA PHE A 449 7.23 3.92 -10.48
C PHE A 449 7.79 3.01 -11.58
N LEU A 450 6.98 2.61 -12.57
CA LEU A 450 7.47 1.73 -13.63
C LEU A 450 8.55 2.35 -14.52
N PHE A 451 8.70 3.68 -14.57
CA PHE A 451 9.83 4.30 -15.28
C PHE A 451 11.17 4.05 -14.58
N SER A 452 11.20 3.77 -13.27
CA SER A 452 12.43 3.32 -12.60
C SER A 452 12.72 1.84 -12.85
N VAL A 453 11.69 1.05 -13.18
CA VAL A 453 11.80 -0.40 -13.43
C VAL A 453 12.20 -0.71 -14.88
N ASP A 454 11.33 -0.38 -15.83
CA ASP A 454 11.58 -0.58 -17.26
C ASP A 454 10.77 0.43 -18.09
N VAL A 455 11.47 1.24 -18.89
CA VAL A 455 10.87 2.32 -19.69
C VAL A 455 9.82 1.83 -20.68
N LYS A 456 9.99 0.63 -21.26
CA LYS A 456 9.02 0.06 -22.23
C LYS A 456 7.75 -0.35 -21.51
N VAL A 457 7.88 -1.00 -20.35
CA VAL A 457 6.75 -1.39 -19.50
C VAL A 457 6.01 -0.15 -18.99
N ALA A 458 6.74 0.87 -18.55
CA ALA A 458 6.18 2.16 -18.16
C ALA A 458 5.38 2.82 -19.29
N PHE A 459 5.89 2.77 -20.54
CA PHE A 459 5.17 3.31 -21.68
C PHE A 459 3.85 2.56 -21.95
N VAL A 460 3.83 1.23 -21.81
CA VAL A 460 2.58 0.45 -21.90
C VAL A 460 1.62 0.85 -20.77
N SER A 461 2.12 1.01 -19.55
CA SER A 461 1.29 1.49 -18.42
C SER A 461 0.73 2.90 -18.67
N LEU A 462 1.53 3.80 -19.25
CA LEU A 462 1.07 5.13 -19.65
C LEU A 462 -0.06 5.06 -20.69
N LEU A 463 0.02 4.17 -21.67
CA LEU A 463 -1.06 3.96 -22.64
C LEU A 463 -2.33 3.43 -21.96
N ILE A 464 -2.21 2.57 -20.95
CA ILE A 464 -3.32 2.09 -20.14
C ILE A 464 -3.94 3.24 -19.34
N THR A 465 -3.12 4.04 -18.65
CA THR A 465 -3.52 5.24 -17.93
C THR A 465 -4.31 6.18 -18.84
N LEU A 466 -3.87 6.39 -20.07
CA LEU A 466 -4.54 7.25 -21.04
C LEU A 466 -5.69 6.58 -21.81
N SER A 467 -5.90 5.28 -21.66
CA SER A 467 -6.91 4.51 -22.42
C SER A 467 -8.35 5.04 -22.32
N PRO A 468 -8.83 5.69 -21.23
CA PRO A 468 -10.15 6.31 -21.23
C PRO A 468 -10.34 7.36 -22.35
N PHE A 469 -9.25 7.99 -22.81
CA PHE A 469 -9.31 8.94 -23.91
C PHE A 469 -9.60 8.31 -25.28
N LEU A 470 -9.51 6.99 -25.44
CA LEU A 470 -9.94 6.30 -26.66
C LEU A 470 -11.43 6.57 -26.96
N LEU A 471 -12.25 6.84 -25.92
CA LEU A 471 -13.64 7.26 -26.11
C LEU A 471 -13.79 8.58 -26.89
N PHE A 472 -12.76 9.43 -26.93
CA PHE A 472 -12.81 10.67 -27.72
C PHE A 472 -12.79 10.40 -29.22
N LEU A 473 -12.19 9.29 -29.65
CA LEU A 473 -12.19 8.83 -31.05
C LEU A 473 -13.57 8.37 -31.51
N TYR A 474 -14.43 7.93 -30.58
CA TYR A 474 -15.80 7.58 -30.88
C TYR A 474 -16.58 8.83 -31.34
N ARG A 475 -16.94 8.85 -32.63
CA ARG A 475 -17.82 9.85 -33.24
C ARG A 475 -19.20 9.22 -33.42
N ARG A 476 -20.25 9.98 -33.10
CA ARG A 476 -21.60 9.56 -33.44
C ARG A 476 -21.71 9.60 -34.96
N THR A 477 -21.92 8.46 -35.59
CA THR A 477 -22.40 8.44 -36.97
C THR A 477 -23.81 8.98 -36.90
N ASP A 478 -23.99 10.24 -37.25
CA ASP A 478 -25.33 10.77 -37.45
C ASP A 478 -25.91 9.97 -38.61
N SER A 479 -26.79 9.02 -38.27
CA SER A 479 -27.69 8.42 -39.23
C SER A 479 -28.54 9.56 -39.75
N THR A 480 -28.13 10.15 -40.87
CA THR A 480 -28.97 11.00 -41.71
C THR A 480 -30.19 10.17 -42.08
N VAL A 481 -31.29 10.41 -41.37
CA VAL A 481 -32.63 9.98 -41.73
C VAL A 481 -33.44 11.23 -41.97
#